data_AF-A0A9E2WRV6-F1
#
_entry.id   AF-A0A9E2WRV6-F1
#
_cell.length_a   1.000
_cell.length_b   1.000
_cell.length_c   1.000
_cell.angle_alpha   90.00
_cell.angle_beta   90.00
_cell.angle_gamma   90.00
#
_symmetry.space_group_name_H-M   'P 1'
#
loop_
_entity.id
_entity.type
_entity.pdbx_description
1 polymer ?
#
loop_
_entity_poly.entity_id
_entity_poly.type
_entity_poly.pdbx_seq_one_letter_code
_entity_poly.pdbx_strand_id
1 'polypeptide(L)' 'MADYHIGGSLALLTALDKTNKFADFLKTRMTGALETQDPTELHYLLAQLDDYHSYIWRYYKKLASDRPQR' A
#
# COMPACT_ATOMS: atom_id res chain seq x y z
N MET A 1 -6.98 13.79 8.24
CA MET A 1 -5.74 13.06 7.88
C MET A 1 -5.80 11.72 8.57
N ALA A 2 -6.33 10.69 7.90
CA ALA A 2 -6.75 9.44 8.55
C ALA A 2 -5.68 8.36 8.44
N ASP A 3 -5.01 8.09 9.56
CA ASP A 3 -4.47 6.81 10.06
C ASP A 3 -4.14 5.69 9.06
N TYR A 4 -3.23 5.94 8.11
CA TYR A 4 -2.55 4.85 7.40
C TYR A 4 -1.34 4.39 8.22
N HIS A 5 -1.53 3.39 9.08
CA HIS A 5 -0.42 2.74 9.81
C HIS A 5 0.14 1.54 9.01
N ILE A 6 1.41 1.65 8.63
CA ILE A 6 2.18 0.62 7.91
C ILE A 6 2.84 -0.34 8.92
N GLY A 7 2.00 -0.95 9.74
CA GLY A 7 2.39 -2.00 10.69
C GLY A 7 1.15 -2.81 11.01
N GLY A 8 1.06 -4.03 10.51
CA GLY A 8 -0.14 -4.84 10.67
C GLY A 8 0.10 -6.30 10.29
N SER A 9 -0.85 -7.15 10.68
CA SER A 9 -0.82 -8.58 10.41
C SER A 9 -0.68 -8.90 8.92
N LEU A 10 0.10 -9.94 8.60
CA LEU A 10 0.21 -10.52 7.26
C LEU A 10 -0.90 -11.56 7.03
N ALA A 11 -2.13 -11.29 7.47
CA ALA A 11 -3.29 -12.14 7.25
C ALA A 11 -4.06 -11.71 5.99
N LEU A 12 -4.76 -12.64 5.34
CA LEU A 12 -5.50 -12.38 4.10
C LEU A 12 -6.51 -11.23 4.25
N LEU A 13 -7.34 -11.25 5.30
CA LEU A 13 -8.33 -10.19 5.54
C LEU A 13 -7.66 -8.82 5.71
N THR A 14 -6.52 -8.76 6.41
CA THR A 14 -5.76 -7.53 6.60
C THR A 14 -5.13 -7.05 5.29
N ALA A 15 -4.59 -7.96 4.48
CA ALA A 15 -4.01 -7.62 3.17
C ALA A 15 -5.07 -7.05 2.23
N LEU A 16 -6.25 -7.68 2.16
CA LEU A 16 -7.38 -7.20 1.35
C LEU A 16 -7.86 -5.82 1.79
N ASP A 17 -8.08 -5.61 3.09
CA ASP A 17 -8.51 -4.31 3.63
C ASP A 17 -7.49 -3.21 3.36
N LYS A 18 -6.18 -3.50 3.57
CA LYS A 18 -5.10 -2.56 3.28
C LYS A 18 -5.02 -2.22 1.79
N THR A 19 -5.14 -3.21 0.90
CA THR A 19 -5.12 -2.99 -0.54
C THR A 19 -6.26 -2.07 -0.98
N ASN A 20 -7.49 -2.31 -0.52
CA ASN A 20 -8.63 -1.48 -0.89
C ASN A 20 -8.47 -0.04 -0.40
N LYS A 21 -8.13 0.16 0.88
CA LYS A 21 -7.90 1.49 1.46
C LYS A 21 -6.77 2.24 0.77
N PHE A 22 -5.68 1.55 0.45
CA PHE A 22 -4.55 2.16 -0.24
C PHE A 22 -4.90 2.56 -1.67
N ALA A 23 -5.65 1.74 -2.40
CA ALA A 23 -6.11 2.05 -3.75
C ALA A 23 -7.00 3.31 -3.77
N ASP A 24 -7.96 3.41 -2.85
CA ASP A 24 -8.85 4.57 -2.74
C ASP A 24 -8.08 5.84 -2.35
N PHE A 25 -7.16 5.73 -1.39
CA PHE A 25 -6.26 6.82 -0.99
C PHE A 25 -5.43 7.31 -2.17
N LEU A 26 -4.74 6.39 -2.85
CA LEU A 26 -3.82 6.72 -3.94
C LEU A 26 -4.58 7.35 -5.11
N LYS A 27 -5.71 6.77 -5.52
CA LYS A 27 -6.54 7.32 -6.59
C LYS A 27 -6.97 8.76 -6.28
N THR A 28 -7.51 8.99 -5.09
CA THR A 28 -8.03 10.29 -4.70
C THR A 28 -6.94 11.35 -4.64
N ARG A 29 -5.81 11.05 -4.00
CA ARG A 29 -4.72 12.01 -3.80
C ARG A 29 -3.91 12.24 -5.07
N MET A 30 -3.61 11.17 -5.83
CA MET A 30 -2.76 11.25 -7.03
C MET A 30 -3.45 12.05 -8.13
N THR A 31 -4.76 11.85 -8.35
CA THR A 31 -5.50 12.67 -9.32
C THR A 31 -5.43 14.15 -8.96
N GLY A 32 -5.68 14.51 -7.70
CA GLY A 32 -5.56 15.89 -7.24
C GLY A 32 -4.15 16.46 -7.41
N ALA A 33 -3.12 15.71 -7.03
CA ALA A 33 -1.72 16.14 -7.16
C ALA A 33 -1.31 16.38 -8.61
N LEU A 34 -1.80 15.55 -9.55
CA LEU A 34 -1.57 15.71 -10.98
C LEU A 34 -2.31 16.92 -11.54
N GLU A 35 -3.58 17.12 -11.17
CA GLU A 35 -4.40 18.26 -11.58
C GLU A 35 -3.79 19.59 -11.10
N THR A 36 -3.28 19.63 -9.87
CA THR A 36 -2.64 20.82 -9.29
C THR A 36 -1.16 20.97 -9.62
N GLN A 37 -0.58 20.01 -10.35
CA GLN A 37 0.86 19.95 -10.65
C GLN A 37 1.72 20.11 -9.39
N ASP A 38 1.39 19.41 -8.30
CA ASP A 38 2.09 19.49 -7.02
C ASP A 38 3.20 18.41 -6.92
N PRO A 39 4.48 18.76 -7.19
CA PRO A 39 5.56 17.78 -7.16
C PRO A 39 5.87 17.26 -5.75
N THR A 40 5.57 18.04 -4.69
CA THR A 40 5.81 17.63 -3.32
C THR A 40 4.82 16.54 -2.91
N GLU A 41 3.55 16.73 -3.23
CA GLU A 41 2.53 15.71 -3.01
C GLU A 41 2.79 14.45 -3.84
N LEU A 42 3.19 14.59 -5.11
CA LEU A 42 3.55 13.43 -5.94
C LEU A 42 4.71 12.64 -5.32
N HIS A 43 5.76 13.32 -4.84
CA HIS A 43 6.88 12.66 -4.17
C HIS A 43 6.42 11.91 -2.91
N TYR A 44 5.57 12.52 -2.09
CA TYR A 44 4.99 11.88 -0.91
C TYR A 44 4.17 10.62 -1.26
N LEU A 45 3.31 10.71 -2.29
CA LEU A 45 2.49 9.58 -2.72
C LEU A 45 3.32 8.43 -3.29
N LEU A 46 4.41 8.73 -3.99
CA LEU A 46 5.35 7.71 -4.47
C LEU A 46 6.07 7.01 -3.32
N ALA A 47 6.44 7.74 -2.25
CA ALA A 47 7.00 7.12 -1.05
C ALA A 47 5.98 6.18 -0.38
N GLN A 48 4.71 6.59 -0.27
CA GLN A 48 3.64 5.73 0.27
C GLN A 48 3.41 4.47 -0.58
N LEU A 49 3.58 4.57 -1.91
CA LEU A 49 3.52 3.42 -2.82
C LEU A 49 4.67 2.44 -2.59
N ASP A 50 5.89 2.93 -2.33
CA ASP A 50 7.03 2.08 -2.02
C ASP A 50 6.86 1.35 -0.67
N ASP A 51 6.29 2.03 0.32
CA ASP A 51 5.95 1.40 1.60
C ASP A 51 4.88 0.31 1.44
N TYR A 52 3.84 0.56 0.62
CA TYR A 52 2.83 -0.44 0.29
C TYR A 52 3.43 -1.63 -0.47
N HIS A 53 4.31 -1.37 -1.44
CA HIS A 53 5.06 -2.41 -2.13
C HIS A 53 5.86 -3.28 -1.14
N SER A 54 6.56 -2.66 -0.18
CA SER A 54 7.28 -3.36 0.89
C SER A 54 6.36 -4.21 1.78
N TYR A 55 5.14 -3.75 2.07
CA TYR A 55 4.13 -4.55 2.76
C TYR A 55 3.69 -5.79 1.95
N ILE A 56 3.31 -5.60 0.69
CA ILE A 56 2.87 -6.70 -0.18
C ILE A 56 4.00 -7.70 -0.43
N TRP A 57 5.24 -7.23 -0.55
CA TRP A 57 6.40 -8.10 -0.69
C TRP A 57 6.60 -9.02 0.51
N ARG A 58 6.42 -8.51 1.74
CA ARG A 58 6.43 -9.34 2.96
C ARG A 58 5.28 -10.35 2.96
N TYR A 59 4.09 -9.94 2.53
CA TYR A 59 2.94 -10.84 2.41
C TYR A 59 3.18 -11.95 1.38
N TYR A 60 3.75 -11.62 0.21
CA TYR A 60 4.18 -12.59 -0.79
C TYR A 60 5.16 -13.61 -0.21
N LYS A 61 6.21 -13.14 0.47
CA LYS A 61 7.20 -14.02 1.10
C LYS A 61 6.54 -14.99 2.08
N LYS A 62 5.62 -14.49 2.90
CA LYS A 62 4.83 -15.35 3.81
C LYS A 62 4.08 -16.44 3.04
N LEU A 63 3.34 -16.08 2.00
CA LEU A 63 2.61 -17.06 1.18
C LEU A 63 3.53 -18.10 0.53
N ALA A 64 4.72 -17.68 0.11
CA ALA A 64 5.72 -18.56 -0.47
C ALA A 64 6.29 -19.54 0.56
N SER A 65 6.51 -19.09 1.80
CA SER A 65 6.97 -19.94 2.92
C SER A 65 5.89 -20.87 3.47
N ASP A 66 4.63 -20.41 3.53
CA ASP A 66 3.50 -21.17 4.08
C ASP A 66 2.98 -22.25 3.10
N ARG A 67 3.40 -22.22 1.83
CA ARG A 67 3.08 -23.30 0.89
C ARG A 67 3.86 -24.55 1.30
N PRO A 68 3.19 -25.69 1.60
CA PRO A 68 3.90 -26.95 1.74
C PRO A 68 4.62 -27.24 0.43
N GLN A 69 5.92 -27.48 0.50
CA GLN A 69 6.70 -27.99 -0.62
C GLN A 69 5.99 -29.24 -1.12
N ARG A 70 5.44 -29.15 -2.34
CA ARG A 70 4.80 -30.26 -3.04
C ARG A 70 5.85 -31.21 -3.57
#